data_AF-A0A372ZVK1-F1
#
_entry.id   AF-A0A372ZVK1-F1
#
_cell.length_a   1.000
_cell.length_b   1.000
_cell.length_c   1.000
_cell.angle_alpha   90.00
_cell.angle_beta   90.00
_cell.angle_gamma   90.00
#
_symmetry.space_group_name_H-M   'P 1'
#
loop_
_entity.id
_entity.type
_entity.pdbx_description
1 polymer ?
#
loop_
_entity_poly.entity_id
_entity_poly.type
_entity_poly.pdbx_seq_one_letter_code
_entity_poly.pdbx_strand_id
1 'polypeptide(L)'
;MSTPVDLDAVRQTMEVTVMVDTVRISRPIGTPVLDVGTGLVGPTPTVTIWEGAGAVLSAHGLAAVEHLVGGRWLEDNASWYGLVTPLSAPLPQRGDLVTVTATKAPTAGTVGRTWQALDPGEASTVEVARITRLDEVVAP
;
A
#
# COMPACT_ATOMS: atom_id res chain seq x y z
N MET A 1 30.95 -9.45 -17.90
CA MET A 1 30.62 -9.83 -16.51
C MET A 1 29.73 -8.75 -15.95
N SER A 2 28.50 -9.07 -15.53
CA SER A 2 27.60 -8.07 -14.95
C SER A 2 28.05 -7.76 -13.52
N THR A 3 28.05 -6.48 -13.16
CA THR A 3 28.31 -6.02 -11.79
C THR A 3 27.31 -6.65 -10.82
N PRO A 4 27.72 -7.11 -9.63
CA PRO A 4 26.80 -7.60 -8.60
C PRO A 4 25.76 -6.53 -8.24
N VAL A 5 24.51 -6.95 -8.00
CA VAL A 5 23.44 -6.04 -7.59
C VAL A 5 23.65 -5.64 -6.13
N ASP A 6 23.77 -4.33 -5.89
CA ASP A 6 23.80 -3.76 -4.53
C ASP A 6 22.36 -3.55 -4.04
N LEU A 7 21.91 -4.43 -3.15
CA LEU A 7 20.54 -4.40 -2.63
C LEU A 7 20.27 -3.18 -1.72
N ASP A 8 21.28 -2.62 -1.07
CA ASP A 8 21.11 -1.45 -0.21
C ASP A 8 20.89 -0.19 -1.06
N ALA A 9 21.64 -0.05 -2.14
CA ALA A 9 21.42 1.00 -3.13
C ALA A 9 20.01 0.90 -3.76
N VAL A 10 19.53 -0.33 -4.04
CA VAL A 10 18.17 -0.54 -4.57
C VAL A 10 17.10 -0.16 -3.56
N ARG A 11 17.24 -0.54 -2.28
CA ARG A 11 16.31 -0.14 -1.20
C ARG A 11 16.23 1.37 -1.07
N GLN A 12 17.38 2.05 -1.01
CA GLN A 12 17.41 3.50 -0.91
C GLN A 12 16.76 4.16 -2.14
N THR A 13 17.01 3.62 -3.33
CA THR A 13 16.38 4.12 -4.56
C THR A 13 14.86 3.96 -4.49
N MET A 14 14.36 2.79 -4.05
CA MET A 14 12.92 2.53 -3.88
C MET A 14 12.25 3.56 -2.96
N GLU A 15 12.84 3.81 -1.80
CA GLU A 15 12.31 4.76 -0.82
C GLU A 15 12.32 6.21 -1.31
N VAL A 16 13.31 6.60 -2.10
CA VAL A 16 13.48 8.00 -2.55
C VAL A 16 12.73 8.31 -3.84
N THR A 17 12.68 7.37 -4.80
CA THR A 17 12.20 7.64 -6.16
C THR A 17 10.84 7.04 -6.46
N VAL A 18 10.48 5.93 -5.83
CA VAL A 18 9.22 5.22 -6.12
C VAL A 18 8.18 5.44 -5.04
N MET A 19 8.57 5.44 -3.77
CA MET A 19 7.68 5.68 -2.63
C MET A 19 7.41 7.19 -2.45
N VAL A 20 6.72 7.77 -3.41
CA VAL A 20 6.46 9.22 -3.49
C VAL A 20 5.26 9.69 -2.67
N ASP A 21 4.49 8.75 -2.10
CA ASP A 21 3.30 9.04 -1.30
C ASP A 21 3.61 9.02 0.20
N THR A 22 2.83 9.78 0.97
CA THR A 22 2.66 9.51 2.40
C THR A 22 1.43 8.62 2.55
N VAL A 23 1.64 7.44 3.11
CA VAL A 23 0.60 6.45 3.33
C VAL A 23 0.38 6.27 4.82
N ARG A 24 -0.89 6.23 5.25
CA ARG A 24 -1.31 5.87 6.59
C ARG A 24 -1.90 4.47 6.59
N ILE A 25 -1.39 3.62 7.47
CA ILE A 25 -1.99 2.32 7.80
C ILE A 25 -2.76 2.48 9.11
N SER A 26 -4.06 2.17 9.09
CA SER A 26 -4.93 2.27 10.25
C SER A 26 -5.65 0.94 10.49
N ARG A 27 -5.76 0.53 11.75
CA ARG A 27 -6.46 -0.71 12.12
C ARG A 27 -7.87 -0.40 12.60
N PRO A 28 -8.91 -0.99 11.99
CA PRO A 28 -10.26 -0.96 12.56
C PRO A 28 -10.27 -1.56 13.96
N ILE A 29 -10.88 -0.87 14.91
CA ILE A 29 -11.01 -1.27 16.30
C ILE A 29 -12.44 -1.06 16.80
N GLY A 30 -12.90 -1.96 17.66
CA GLY A 30 -14.22 -1.88 18.28
C GLY A 30 -15.37 -2.05 17.30
N THR A 31 -16.52 -1.50 17.67
CA THR A 31 -17.77 -1.61 16.92
C THR A 31 -18.18 -0.23 16.41
N PRO A 32 -18.59 -0.08 15.15
CA PRO A 32 -19.15 1.18 14.68
C PRO A 32 -20.39 1.57 15.48
N VAL A 33 -20.51 2.87 15.75
CA VAL A 33 -21.56 3.42 16.60
C VAL A 33 -22.81 3.69 15.77
N LEU A 34 -23.96 3.21 16.24
CA LEU A 34 -25.27 3.56 15.67
C LEU A 34 -25.61 5.00 16.06
N ASP A 35 -25.84 5.85 15.06
CA ASP A 35 -26.45 7.15 15.28
C ASP A 35 -27.96 6.96 15.49
N VAL A 36 -28.43 7.20 16.71
CA VAL A 36 -29.85 7.06 17.08
C VAL A 36 -30.77 8.09 16.41
N GLY A 37 -30.23 9.22 15.95
CA GLY A 37 -31.00 10.25 15.26
C GLY A 37 -31.23 9.94 13.78
N THR A 38 -30.26 9.30 13.13
CA THR A 38 -30.34 8.95 11.70
C THR A 38 -30.66 7.47 11.44
N GLY A 39 -30.47 6.60 12.43
CA GLY A 39 -30.58 5.15 12.28
C GLY A 39 -29.44 4.52 11.47
N LEU A 40 -28.40 5.30 11.13
CA LEU A 40 -27.27 4.83 10.35
C LEU A 40 -26.11 4.42 11.25
N VAL A 41 -25.41 3.37 10.84
CA VAL A 41 -24.18 2.92 11.49
C VAL A 41 -23.02 3.76 10.96
N GLY A 42 -22.29 4.42 11.86
CA GLY A 42 -21.11 5.22 11.53
C GLY A 42 -19.92 4.37 11.06
N PRO A 43 -18.80 5.00 10.68
CA PRO A 43 -17.59 4.25 10.33
C PRO A 43 -17.05 3.50 11.54
N THR A 44 -16.41 2.35 11.30
CA THR A 44 -15.67 1.63 12.34
C THR A 44 -14.52 2.51 12.83
N PRO A 45 -14.38 2.73 14.15
CA PRO A 45 -13.25 3.48 14.70
C PRO A 45 -11.93 2.85 14.27
N THR A 46 -10.89 3.66 14.07
CA THR A 46 -9.57 3.18 13.67
C THR A 46 -8.48 3.73 14.57
N VAL A 47 -7.37 3.01 14.67
CA VAL A 47 -6.12 3.49 15.27
C VAL A 47 -5.01 3.50 14.21
N THR A 48 -4.24 4.58 14.15
CA THR A 48 -3.08 4.65 13.25
C THR A 48 -2.01 3.68 13.74
N ILE A 49 -1.62 2.74 12.89
CA ILE A 49 -0.52 1.81 13.13
C ILE A 49 0.80 2.40 12.65
N TRP A 50 0.76 3.08 11.50
CA TRP A 50 1.95 3.66 10.89
C TRP A 50 1.57 4.75 9.88
N GLU A 51 2.43 5.75 9.72
CA GLU A 51 2.33 6.75 8.67
C GLU A 51 3.73 7.09 8.17
N GLY A 52 3.94 7.04 6.85
CA GLY A 52 5.25 7.26 6.26
C GLY A 52 5.29 7.08 4.75
N ALA A 53 6.51 7.06 4.19
CA ALA A 53 6.72 6.97 2.74
C ALA A 53 6.24 5.63 2.18
N GLY A 54 5.42 5.65 1.14
CA GLY A 54 4.97 4.45 0.45
C GLY A 54 4.51 4.77 -0.97
N ALA A 55 3.94 3.77 -1.63
CA ALA A 55 3.24 3.96 -2.89
C ALA A 55 2.06 2.99 -2.98
N VAL A 56 0.98 3.42 -3.61
CA VAL A 56 -0.12 2.53 -4.00
C VAL A 56 -0.11 2.38 -5.52
N LEU A 57 0.12 1.16 -5.99
CA LEU A 57 0.18 0.83 -7.41
C LEU A 57 -1.09 0.08 -7.79
N SER A 58 -1.73 0.43 -8.90
CA SER A 58 -2.70 -0.50 -9.50
C SER A 58 -1.96 -1.72 -10.05
N ALA A 59 -2.63 -2.86 -10.22
CA ALA A 59 -2.03 -4.05 -10.84
C ALA A 59 -1.31 -3.73 -12.18
N HIS A 60 -1.86 -2.81 -12.98
CA HIS A 60 -1.25 -2.31 -14.21
C HIS A 60 0.02 -1.47 -13.97
N GLY A 61 0.05 -0.65 -12.92
CA GLY A 61 1.23 0.13 -12.52
C GLY A 61 2.33 -0.72 -11.88
N LEU A 62 1.96 -1.78 -11.15
CA LEU A 62 2.91 -2.72 -10.55
C LEU A 62 3.67 -3.49 -11.63
N ALA A 63 2.98 -4.00 -12.65
CA ALA A 63 3.62 -4.63 -13.81
C ALA A 63 4.61 -3.68 -14.52
N ALA A 64 4.30 -2.38 -14.60
CA ALA A 64 5.20 -1.38 -15.18
C ALA A 64 6.45 -1.13 -14.33
N VAL A 65 6.32 -1.06 -13.00
CA VAL A 65 7.46 -0.97 -12.07
C VAL A 65 8.33 -2.22 -12.14
N GLU A 66 7.71 -3.41 -12.22
CA GLU A 66 8.42 -4.68 -12.40
C GLU A 66 9.26 -4.70 -13.69
N HIS A 67 8.70 -4.22 -14.79
CA HIS A 67 9.43 -4.05 -16.04
C HIS A 67 10.64 -3.11 -15.92
N LEU A 68 10.52 -2.03 -15.13
CA LEU A 68 11.63 -1.12 -14.85
C LEU A 68 12.74 -1.77 -14.02
N VAL A 69 12.40 -2.72 -13.15
CA VAL A 69 13.36 -3.46 -12.30
C VAL A 69 13.78 -4.82 -12.86
N GLY A 70 13.34 -5.18 -14.07
CA GLY A 70 13.73 -6.41 -14.77
C GLY A 70 13.02 -7.68 -14.32
N GLY A 71 11.94 -7.56 -13.55
CA GLY A 71 11.06 -8.67 -13.18
C GLY A 71 10.16 -9.07 -14.36
N ARG A 72 10.00 -10.37 -14.56
CA ARG A 72 8.94 -10.95 -15.40
C ARG A 72 8.15 -11.84 -14.47
N TRP A 73 6.86 -11.60 -14.26
CA TRP A 73 5.82 -12.58 -13.92
C TRP A 73 4.68 -11.90 -13.16
N LEU A 74 3.60 -11.53 -13.84
CA LEU A 74 2.26 -11.46 -13.24
C LEU A 74 1.21 -11.73 -14.33
N GLU A 75 0.22 -12.56 -13.99
CA GLU A 75 -0.95 -12.83 -14.84
C GLU A 75 -1.97 -11.68 -14.75
N ASP A 76 -2.51 -11.31 -15.90
CA ASP A 76 -3.18 -10.05 -16.24
C ASP A 76 -4.62 -9.88 -15.69
N ASN A 77 -5.02 -10.65 -14.67
CA ASN A 77 -6.46 -10.92 -14.44
C ASN A 77 -7.03 -10.57 -13.05
N ALA A 78 -6.39 -9.69 -12.27
CA ALA A 78 -7.05 -9.20 -11.07
C ALA A 78 -6.87 -7.67 -10.91
N SER A 79 -8.00 -6.97 -10.78
CA SER A 79 -8.07 -5.55 -10.43
C SER A 79 -7.76 -5.35 -8.95
N TRP A 80 -6.52 -5.59 -8.55
CA TRP A 80 -6.05 -5.33 -7.18
C TRP A 80 -5.01 -4.21 -7.17
N TYR A 81 -4.83 -3.61 -6.00
CA TYR A 81 -3.81 -2.58 -5.76
C TYR A 81 -2.67 -3.18 -4.91
N GLY A 82 -1.44 -2.75 -5.11
CA GLY A 82 -0.29 -3.11 -4.28
C GLY A 82 0.14 -1.93 -3.43
N LEU A 83 0.16 -2.10 -2.11
CA LEU A 83 0.87 -1.19 -1.22
C LEU A 83 2.35 -1.55 -1.21
N VAL A 84 3.21 -0.60 -1.57
CA VAL A 84 4.65 -0.69 -1.45
C VAL A 84 5.11 0.14 -0.26
N THR A 85 5.86 -0.47 0.67
CA THR A 85 6.43 0.23 1.85
C THR A 85 7.89 -0.17 2.11
N PRO A 86 8.66 0.65 2.85
CA PRO A 86 9.99 0.29 3.32
C PRO A 86 9.97 -0.96 4.19
N LEU A 87 11.09 -1.69 4.27
CA LEU A 87 11.19 -2.88 5.13
C LEU A 87 11.05 -2.57 6.63
N SER A 88 11.34 -1.32 7.01
CA SER A 88 11.18 -0.77 8.35
C SER A 88 9.71 -0.49 8.72
N ALA A 89 8.81 -0.42 7.75
CA ALA A 89 7.39 -0.30 8.01
C ALA A 89 6.85 -1.63 8.58
N PRO A 90 5.89 -1.57 9.53
CA PRO A 90 5.22 -2.77 10.01
C PRO A 90 4.41 -3.41 8.87
N LEU A 91 4.34 -4.74 8.83
CA LEU A 91 3.46 -5.43 7.90
C LEU A 91 1.99 -5.09 8.24
N PRO A 92 1.21 -4.55 7.28
CA PRO A 92 -0.23 -4.42 7.45
C PRO A 92 -0.84 -5.79 7.75
N GLN A 93 -1.88 -5.83 8.58
CA GLN A 93 -2.68 -7.03 8.79
C GLN A 93 -3.88 -7.04 7.87
N ARG A 94 -4.43 -8.23 7.57
CA ARG A 94 -5.70 -8.35 6.86
C ARG A 94 -6.76 -7.48 7.55
N GLY A 95 -7.41 -6.64 6.77
CA GLY A 95 -8.44 -5.72 7.25
C GLY A 95 -7.93 -4.35 7.69
N ASP A 96 -6.61 -4.15 7.81
CA ASP A 96 -6.06 -2.80 7.99
C ASP A 96 -6.42 -1.93 6.78
N LEU A 97 -6.71 -0.67 7.05
CA LEU A 97 -7.04 0.33 6.05
C LEU A 97 -5.78 1.12 5.69
N VAL A 98 -5.59 1.31 4.39
CA VAL A 98 -4.47 2.03 3.80
C VAL A 98 -5.01 3.27 3.12
N THR A 99 -4.57 4.45 3.55
CA THR A 99 -5.02 5.72 2.97
C THR A 99 -3.80 6.51 2.49
N VAL A 100 -3.84 7.04 1.28
CA VAL A 100 -2.83 8.00 0.82
C VAL A 100 -3.19 9.38 1.37
N THR A 101 -2.38 9.91 2.28
CA THR A 101 -2.63 11.19 2.97
C THR A 101 -1.96 12.37 2.27
N ALA A 102 -0.88 12.12 1.55
CA ALA A 102 -0.22 13.10 0.70
C ALA A 102 0.50 12.40 -0.46
N THR A 103 0.79 13.13 -1.54
CA THR A 103 1.59 12.63 -2.65
C THR A 103 2.56 13.69 -3.16
N LYS A 104 3.73 13.23 -3.63
CA LYS A 104 4.65 14.02 -4.46
C LYS A 104 4.58 13.63 -5.93
N ALA A 105 3.69 12.71 -6.30
CA ALA A 105 3.46 12.37 -7.70
C ALA A 105 2.90 13.58 -8.46
N PRO A 106 3.12 13.66 -9.80
CA PRO A 106 2.56 14.73 -10.62
C PRO A 106 1.02 14.83 -10.58
N THR A 107 0.34 13.74 -10.20
CA THR A 107 -1.12 13.69 -10.09
C THR A 107 -1.54 13.31 -8.67
N ALA A 108 -2.60 13.95 -8.17
CA ALA A 108 -3.16 13.69 -6.84
C ALA A 108 -4.25 12.60 -6.83
N GLY A 109 -4.32 11.75 -7.86
CA GLY A 109 -5.46 10.85 -8.09
C GLY A 109 -5.63 9.71 -7.07
N THR A 110 -4.63 9.51 -6.20
CA THR A 110 -4.67 8.54 -5.09
C THR A 110 -4.97 9.18 -3.74
N VAL A 111 -4.77 10.50 -3.60
CA VAL A 111 -4.91 11.20 -2.31
C VAL A 111 -6.34 11.12 -1.79
N GLY A 112 -6.49 10.75 -0.53
CA GLY A 112 -7.78 10.60 0.16
C GLY A 112 -8.50 9.29 -0.13
N ARG A 113 -8.03 8.49 -1.10
CA ARG A 113 -8.58 7.15 -1.36
C ARG A 113 -8.10 6.18 -0.30
N THR A 114 -8.92 5.16 -0.05
CA THR A 114 -8.68 4.16 0.98
C THR A 114 -8.84 2.76 0.42
N TRP A 115 -7.93 1.89 0.80
CA TRP A 115 -7.93 0.48 0.45
C TRP A 115 -7.92 -0.39 1.71
N GLN A 116 -8.35 -1.63 1.59
CA GLN A 116 -8.25 -2.64 2.63
C GLN A 116 -7.16 -3.64 2.29
N ALA A 117 -6.28 -3.92 3.25
CA ALA A 117 -5.27 -4.96 3.12
C ALA A 117 -5.92 -6.36 3.09
N LEU A 118 -5.63 -7.14 2.06
CA LEU A 118 -6.20 -8.47 1.86
C LEU A 118 -5.43 -9.56 2.63
N ASP A 119 -4.11 -9.44 2.70
CA ASP A 119 -3.24 -10.41 3.37
C ASP A 119 -2.07 -9.71 4.06
N PRO A 120 -1.52 -10.29 5.13
CA PRO A 120 -0.36 -9.73 5.83
C PRO A 120 0.94 -9.91 5.06
N GLY A 121 1.08 -9.19 3.93
CA GLY A 121 2.25 -9.16 3.07
C GLY A 121 2.63 -10.49 2.42
N GLU A 122 3.21 -10.45 1.21
CA GLU A 122 3.89 -11.62 0.67
C GLU A 122 5.26 -11.74 1.36
N ALA A 123 5.50 -12.85 2.07
CA ALA A 123 6.79 -13.12 2.69
C ALA A 123 7.81 -13.54 1.62
N SER A 124 8.92 -12.80 1.50
CA SER A 124 10.01 -13.14 0.57
C SER A 124 11.36 -13.24 1.27
N THR A 125 12.23 -14.12 0.76
CA THR A 125 13.60 -14.30 1.24
C THR A 125 14.56 -13.22 0.72
N VAL A 126 14.15 -12.46 -0.30
CA VAL A 126 14.91 -11.33 -0.84
C VAL A 126 13.94 -10.16 -1.01
N GLU A 127 14.00 -9.19 -0.08
CA GLU A 127 13.13 -8.03 -0.09
C GLU A 127 13.95 -6.73 -0.21
N VAL A 128 13.52 -5.87 -1.14
CA VAL A 128 13.95 -4.47 -1.24
C VAL A 128 12.83 -3.50 -0.83
N ALA A 129 11.59 -3.98 -0.79
CA ALA A 129 10.41 -3.32 -0.26
C ALA A 129 9.39 -4.38 0.15
N ARG A 130 8.42 -4.01 0.98
CA ARG A 130 7.26 -4.85 1.29
C ARG A 130 6.15 -4.56 0.29
N ILE A 131 5.52 -5.62 -0.21
CA ILE A 131 4.34 -5.51 -1.07
C ILE A 131 3.16 -6.18 -0.35
N THR A 132 2.07 -5.43 -0.20
CA THR A 132 0.83 -5.93 0.39
C THR A 132 -0.30 -5.77 -0.60
N ARG A 133 -1.06 -6.86 -0.83
CA ARG A 133 -2.23 -6.82 -1.70
C ARG A 133 -3.36 -6.03 -1.04
N LEU A 134 -3.99 -5.17 -1.83
CA LEU A 134 -5.05 -4.27 -1.44
C LEU A 134 -6.26 -4.42 -2.34
N ASP A 135 -7.44 -4.20 -1.77
CA ASP A 135 -8.68 -3.96 -2.50
C ASP A 135 -9.22 -2.57 -2.18
N GLU A 136 -9.74 -1.87 -3.16
CA GLU A 136 -10.20 -0.50 -2.95
C GLU A 136 -11.54 -0.47 -2.23
N VAL A 137 -11.61 0.33 -1.16
CA VAL A 137 -12.87 0.57 -0.45
C VAL A 137 -13.49 1.82 -1.04
N VAL A 138 -14.52 1.63 -1.86
CA VAL A 138 -15.37 2.74 -2.32
C VAL A 138 -16.40 3.00 -1.22
N ALA A 139 -16.42 4.22 -0.67
CA ALA A 139 -17.50 4.64 0.19
C ALA A 139 -18.83 4.57 -0.60
N PRO A 140 -19.90 3.97 -0.04
CA PRO A 140 -21.19 3.86 -0.71
C PRO A 140 -21.83 5.23 -0.98
#